data_AF-A0A197JS19-F1
#
_entry.id   AF-A0A197JS19-F1
#
_cell.length_a   1.000
_cell.length_b   1.000
_cell.length_c   1.000
_cell.angle_alpha   90.00
_cell.angle_beta   90.00
_cell.angle_gamma   90.00
#
_symmetry.space_group_name_H-M   'P 1'
#
loop_
_entity.id
_entity.type
_entity.pdbx_description
1 polymer ?
#
loop_
_entity_poly.entity_id
_entity_poly.type
_entity_poly.pdbx_seq_one_letter_code
_entity_poly.pdbx_strand_id
1 'polypeptide(L)'
;MACRFCETIICERGMKAQLLADQSVALLSTDDAPRSVQLVGVDYKPTNCLCRIKDTACLVCGNAIGYHITQPCEKCLNAENNGHLWLFHPEYIFSCPRWDPAFMRPLRWGELPRPEQDFDTLSLGKVMQGGPNGAMDFGGMVHREYDAICR
;
A
#
# COMPACT_ATOMS: atom_id res chain seq x y z
N MET A 1 -2.64 4.51 -2.80
CA MET A 1 -3.42 4.12 -1.60
C MET A 1 -3.23 5.16 -0.50
N ALA A 2 -4.30 5.54 0.18
CA ALA A 2 -4.28 6.55 1.24
C ALA A 2 -5.08 6.12 2.48
N CYS A 3 -4.74 6.65 3.65
CA CYS A 3 -5.46 6.40 4.89
C CYS A 3 -6.89 6.94 4.79
N ARG A 4 -7.91 6.15 5.11
CA ARG A 4 -9.31 6.62 5.06
C ARG A 4 -9.63 7.69 6.10
N PHE A 5 -8.87 7.75 7.19
CA PHE A 5 -9.16 8.64 8.32
C PHE A 5 -8.55 10.04 8.18
N CYS A 6 -7.44 10.18 7.46
CA CYS A 6 -6.70 11.45 7.35
C CYS A 6 -6.11 11.70 5.96
N GLU A 7 -6.43 10.84 4.99
CA GLU A 7 -6.06 10.97 3.58
C GLU A 7 -4.55 10.97 3.27
N THR A 8 -3.70 10.77 4.29
CA THR A 8 -2.25 10.66 4.09
C THR A 8 -1.94 9.49 3.16
N ILE A 9 -1.09 9.73 2.15
CA ILE A 9 -0.62 8.72 1.22
C ILE A 9 0.15 7.64 1.99
N ILE A 10 -0.28 6.39 1.85
CA ILE A 10 0.35 5.23 2.50
C ILE A 10 1.39 4.59 1.57
N CYS A 11 0.96 4.28 0.35
CA CYS A 11 1.80 3.72 -0.69
C CYS A 11 1.14 3.93 -2.04
N GLU A 12 1.94 4.20 -3.07
CA GLU A 12 1.48 4.41 -4.45
C GLU A 12 1.41 3.11 -5.26
N ARG A 13 2.15 2.09 -4.83
CA ARG A 13 2.24 0.78 -5.51
C ARG A 13 1.27 -0.27 -5.00
N GLY A 14 0.50 0.03 -3.95
CA GLY A 14 -0.36 -0.98 -3.36
C GLY A 14 -1.56 -1.35 -4.22
N MET A 15 -1.88 -2.64 -4.25
CA MET A 15 -2.98 -3.21 -5.03
C MET A 15 -3.73 -4.27 -4.22
N LYS A 16 -4.91 -4.66 -4.70
CA LYS A 16 -5.71 -5.72 -4.09
C LYS A 16 -4.97 -7.06 -4.12
N ALA A 17 -5.09 -7.81 -3.02
CA ALA A 17 -4.56 -9.14 -2.82
C ALA A 17 -5.62 -10.02 -2.13
N GLN A 18 -5.49 -11.32 -2.27
CA GLN A 18 -6.31 -12.32 -1.57
C GLN A 18 -5.45 -13.05 -0.55
N LEU A 19 -6.01 -13.34 0.62
CA LEU A 19 -5.33 -14.17 1.61
C LEU A 19 -5.28 -15.63 1.13
N LEU A 20 -4.10 -16.25 1.21
CA LEU A 20 -3.93 -17.66 0.86
C LEU A 20 -4.66 -18.59 1.84
N ALA A 21 -4.76 -18.17 3.09
CA ALA A 21 -5.42 -18.95 4.13
C ALA A 21 -6.96 -18.84 4.07
N ASP A 22 -7.49 -17.79 3.44
CA ASP A 22 -8.92 -17.53 3.28
C ASP A 22 -9.18 -16.60 2.09
N GLN A 23 -9.58 -17.18 0.96
CA GLN A 23 -9.81 -16.43 -0.28
C GLN A 23 -11.08 -15.55 -0.24
N SER A 24 -11.93 -15.69 0.78
CA SER A 24 -13.06 -14.78 0.98
C SER A 24 -12.60 -13.41 1.49
N VAL A 25 -11.39 -13.35 2.08
CA VAL A 25 -10.80 -12.13 2.60
C VAL A 25 -9.94 -11.47 1.53
N ALA A 26 -10.38 -10.31 1.07
CA ALA A 26 -9.59 -9.41 0.26
C ALA A 26 -8.85 -8.41 1.16
N LEU A 27 -7.57 -8.21 0.85
CA LEU A 27 -6.74 -7.18 1.47
C LEU A 27 -6.12 -6.31 0.37
N LEU A 28 -5.42 -5.28 0.78
CA LEU A 28 -4.46 -4.59 -0.07
C LEU A 28 -3.06 -5.02 0.36
N SER A 29 -2.15 -5.21 -0.57
CA SER A 29 -0.74 -5.46 -0.23
C SER A 29 0.18 -4.52 -1.01
N THR A 30 1.43 -4.45 -0.60
CA THR A 30 2.47 -3.70 -1.31
C THR A 30 3.81 -4.40 -1.20
N ASP A 31 4.60 -4.28 -2.27
CA ASP A 31 5.98 -4.74 -2.37
C ASP A 31 7.00 -3.74 -1.80
N ASP A 32 6.57 -2.54 -1.42
CA ASP A 32 7.43 -1.49 -0.84
C ASP A 32 7.07 -1.21 0.63
N ALA A 33 8.10 -0.97 1.45
CA ALA A 33 7.91 -0.65 2.85
C ALA A 33 7.31 0.76 2.98
N PRO A 34 6.06 0.91 3.46
CA PRO A 34 5.38 2.19 3.47
C PRO A 34 5.98 3.11 4.55
N ARG A 35 6.31 4.35 4.16
CA ARG A 35 7.02 5.30 5.04
C ARG A 35 6.11 6.03 6.03
N SER A 36 4.82 6.11 5.74
CA SER A 36 3.82 6.86 6.53
C SER A 36 3.07 5.98 7.54
N VAL A 37 3.63 4.82 7.87
CA VAL A 37 3.08 3.89 8.85
C VAL A 37 4.15 3.40 9.81
N GLN A 38 3.72 2.88 10.96
CA GLN A 38 4.60 2.27 11.95
C GLN A 38 3.99 1.01 12.55
N LEU A 39 4.84 0.06 12.91
CA LEU A 39 4.44 -1.13 13.65
C LEU A 39 4.09 -0.79 15.09
N VAL A 40 2.92 -1.21 15.54
CA VAL A 40 2.39 -0.95 16.89
C VAL A 40 2.07 -2.24 17.62
N GLY A 41 2.10 -2.21 18.96
CA GLY A 41 1.78 -3.37 19.79
C GLY A 41 2.88 -4.45 19.83
N VAL A 42 2.46 -5.69 20.08
CA VAL A 42 3.32 -6.89 20.15
C VAL A 42 3.00 -7.82 18.99
N ASP A 43 3.95 -8.68 18.63
CA ASP A 43 3.68 -9.74 17.66
C ASP A 43 2.59 -10.69 18.18
N TYR A 44 1.68 -11.07 17.30
CA TYR A 44 0.66 -12.09 17.57
C TYR A 44 0.54 -13.05 16.38
N LYS A 45 -0.22 -14.14 16.58
CA LYS A 45 -0.44 -15.16 15.54
C LYS A 45 -1.88 -15.08 15.04
N PRO A 46 -2.11 -15.09 13.72
CA PRO A 46 -3.46 -15.25 13.18
C PRO A 46 -3.96 -16.69 13.42
N THR A 47 -5.26 -16.91 13.28
CA THR A 47 -5.89 -18.21 13.55
C THR A 47 -5.55 -19.28 12.51
N ASN A 48 -5.25 -18.87 11.26
CA ASN A 48 -5.23 -19.78 10.12
C ASN A 48 -3.80 -20.18 9.68
N CYS A 49 -2.76 -19.61 10.29
CA CYS A 49 -1.37 -19.98 10.04
C CYS A 49 -0.48 -19.69 11.26
N LEU A 50 0.80 -20.07 11.16
CA LEU A 50 1.79 -19.87 12.23
C LEU A 50 2.67 -18.62 12.03
N CYS A 51 2.30 -17.74 11.10
CA CYS A 51 3.00 -16.47 10.91
C CYS A 51 2.95 -15.63 12.18
N ARG A 52 3.99 -14.83 12.41
CA ARG A 52 3.91 -13.71 13.36
C ARG A 52 3.56 -12.45 12.58
N ILE A 53 2.57 -11.73 13.09
CA ILE A 53 2.11 -10.49 12.52
C ILE A 53 2.08 -9.41 13.59
N LYS A 54 2.18 -8.16 13.16
CA LYS A 54 2.15 -6.98 14.01
C LYS A 54 1.31 -5.90 13.35
N ASP A 55 0.47 -5.23 14.13
CA ASP A 55 -0.39 -4.18 13.62
C ASP A 55 0.42 -3.01 13.07
N THR A 56 -0.15 -2.36 12.05
CA THR A 56 0.43 -1.21 11.37
C THR A 56 -0.51 -0.01 11.52
N ALA A 57 -0.01 1.07 12.11
CA ALA A 57 -0.76 2.31 12.32
C ALA A 57 -0.28 3.44 11.41
N CYS A 58 -1.20 4.31 10.99
CA CYS A 58 -0.88 5.53 10.28
C CYS A 58 -0.09 6.50 11.19
N LEU A 59 1.07 6.99 10.73
CA LEU A 59 1.89 7.93 11.50
C LEU A 59 1.24 9.30 11.71
N VAL A 60 0.28 9.68 10.88
CA VAL A 60 -0.38 11.00 10.96
C VAL A 60 -1.57 10.99 11.90
N CYS A 61 -2.45 9.99 11.81
CA CYS A 61 -3.68 9.94 12.63
C CYS A 61 -3.68 8.88 13.74
N GLY A 62 -2.68 8.00 13.78
CA GLY A 62 -2.55 6.96 14.81
C GLY A 62 -3.48 5.75 14.66
N ASN A 63 -4.44 5.77 13.74
CA ASN A 63 -5.34 4.63 13.53
C ASN A 63 -4.60 3.40 12.99
N ALA A 64 -4.92 2.21 13.51
CA ALA A 64 -4.49 0.93 12.95
C ALA A 64 -5.23 0.69 11.62
N ILE A 65 -4.48 0.41 10.56
CA ILE A 65 -4.99 0.34 9.18
C ILE A 65 -4.62 -0.97 8.46
N GLY A 66 -3.82 -1.83 9.10
CA GLY A 66 -3.26 -3.02 8.49
C GLY A 66 -2.34 -3.75 9.45
N TYR A 67 -1.53 -4.65 8.89
CA TYR A 67 -0.52 -5.40 9.63
C TYR A 67 0.67 -5.75 8.73
N HIS A 68 1.79 -6.08 9.38
CA HIS A 68 2.98 -6.59 8.74
C HIS A 68 3.28 -8.01 9.22
N ILE A 69 3.63 -8.90 8.30
CA ILE A 69 4.12 -10.24 8.61
C ILE A 69 5.59 -10.14 9.04
N THR A 70 5.83 -10.12 10.35
CA THR A 70 7.18 -10.03 10.92
C THR A 70 7.97 -11.33 10.77
N GLN A 71 7.27 -12.47 10.77
CA GLN A 71 7.89 -13.77 10.52
C GLN A 71 6.92 -14.69 9.77
N PRO A 72 7.13 -14.94 8.46
CA PRO A 72 6.33 -15.91 7.72
C PRO A 72 6.63 -17.33 8.20
N CYS A 73 5.61 -18.20 8.24
CA CYS A 73 5.81 -19.62 8.53
C CYS A 73 6.09 -20.42 7.24
N GLU A 74 6.69 -21.59 7.39
CA GLU A 74 7.07 -22.47 6.27
C GLU A 74 5.89 -22.81 5.35
N LYS A 75 4.71 -23.10 5.92
CA LYS A 75 3.49 -23.35 5.13
C LYS A 75 3.14 -22.18 4.20
N CYS A 76 3.25 -20.95 4.67
CA CYS A 76 2.94 -19.77 3.87
C CYS A 76 4.04 -19.48 2.84
N LEU A 77 5.31 -19.75 3.17
CA LEU A 77 6.44 -19.62 2.24
C LEU A 77 6.37 -20.62 1.08
N ASN A 78 5.91 -21.85 1.35
CA ASN A 78 5.78 -22.92 0.36
C ASN A 78 4.46 -22.86 -0.45
N ALA A 79 3.53 -21.97 -0.08
CA ALA A 79 2.32 -21.72 -0.85
C ALA A 79 2.58 -20.69 -1.97
N GLU A 80 1.69 -20.61 -2.95
CA GLU A 80 1.73 -19.58 -4.00
C GLU A 80 1.46 -18.20 -3.41
N ASN A 81 2.52 -17.50 -3.00
CA ASN A 81 2.46 -16.16 -2.43
C ASN A 81 3.16 -15.15 -3.34
N ASN A 82 2.81 -13.87 -3.21
CA ASN A 82 3.47 -12.76 -3.91
C ASN A 82 4.68 -12.20 -3.14
N GLY A 83 5.05 -12.78 -1.99
CA GLY A 83 6.15 -12.32 -1.15
C GLY A 83 5.88 -11.04 -0.35
N HIS A 84 4.68 -10.45 -0.44
CA HIS A 84 4.39 -9.18 0.21
C HIS A 84 4.11 -9.40 1.70
N LEU A 85 4.84 -8.67 2.54
CA LEU A 85 4.70 -8.76 4.00
C LEU A 85 3.85 -7.62 4.58
N TRP A 86 3.59 -6.57 3.80
CA TRP A 86 2.73 -5.45 4.19
C TRP A 86 1.32 -5.64 3.64
N LEU A 87 0.34 -5.71 4.55
CA LEU A 87 -1.06 -5.88 4.21
C LEU A 87 -1.93 -4.83 4.90
N PHE A 88 -2.96 -4.37 4.22
CA PHE A 88 -3.88 -3.35 4.71
C PHE A 88 -5.34 -3.75 4.54
N HIS A 89 -6.14 -3.29 5.49
CA HIS A 89 -7.58 -3.49 5.55
C HIS A 89 -8.27 -2.54 4.56
N PRO A 90 -9.00 -3.05 3.53
CA PRO A 90 -9.65 -2.21 2.52
C PRO A 90 -10.67 -1.22 3.11
N GLU A 91 -11.27 -1.54 4.26
CA GLU A 91 -12.18 -0.67 4.98
C GLU A 91 -11.49 0.58 5.56
N TYR A 92 -10.17 0.54 5.79
CA TYR A 92 -9.39 1.64 6.38
C TYR A 92 -8.50 2.37 5.37
N ILE A 93 -8.55 1.97 4.10
CA ILE A 93 -7.73 2.51 3.03
C ILE A 93 -8.61 2.94 1.87
N PHE A 94 -8.31 4.10 1.29
CA PHE A 94 -8.71 4.45 -0.07
C PHE A 94 -7.71 3.85 -1.06
N SER A 95 -8.20 3.02 -1.99
CA SER A 95 -7.38 2.38 -3.02
C SER A 95 -8.09 2.40 -4.36
N CYS A 96 -7.33 2.60 -5.42
CA CYS A 96 -7.82 2.51 -6.79
C CYS A 96 -6.90 1.58 -7.59
N PRO A 97 -7.44 0.75 -8.50
CA PRO A 97 -6.60 -0.08 -9.33
C PRO A 97 -5.68 0.78 -10.19
N ARG A 98 -4.40 0.43 -10.29
CA ARG A 98 -3.54 1.02 -11.31
C ARG A 98 -4.02 0.57 -12.67
N TRP A 99 -4.20 1.50 -13.58
CA TRP A 99 -4.76 1.23 -14.89
C TRP A 99 -3.66 1.09 -15.94
N ASP A 100 -3.78 0.07 -16.78
CA ASP A 100 -2.95 -0.11 -17.96
C ASP A 100 -3.63 0.60 -19.15
N PRO A 101 -3.09 1.74 -19.63
CA PRO A 101 -3.70 2.46 -20.74
C PRO A 101 -3.60 1.71 -22.07
N ALA A 102 -2.62 0.81 -22.23
CA ALA A 102 -2.46 0.06 -23.47
C ALA A 102 -3.53 -1.03 -23.62
N PHE A 103 -3.91 -1.66 -22.50
CA PHE A 103 -4.89 -2.76 -22.49
C PHE A 103 -6.25 -2.39 -21.90
N MET A 104 -6.45 -1.13 -21.53
CA MET A 104 -7.69 -0.58 -20.97
C MET A 104 -8.26 -1.39 -19.79
N ARG A 105 -7.38 -1.83 -18.88
CA ARG A 105 -7.74 -2.68 -17.74
C ARG A 105 -6.87 -2.41 -16.52
N PRO A 106 -7.29 -2.82 -15.32
CA PRO A 106 -6.38 -2.84 -14.17
C PRO A 106 -5.12 -3.68 -14.44
N LEU A 107 -3.98 -3.14 -14.04
CA LEU A 107 -2.73 -3.86 -13.93
C LEU A 107 -2.87 -5.00 -12.92
N ARG A 108 -2.08 -6.06 -13.13
CA ARG A 108 -1.88 -7.16 -12.18
C ARG A 108 -0.49 -7.03 -11.57
N TRP A 109 -0.29 -7.65 -10.41
CA TRP A 109 1.00 -7.60 -9.71
C TRP A 109 2.19 -8.01 -10.58
N GLY A 110 2.06 -9.10 -11.37
CA GLY A 110 3.13 -9.58 -12.25
C GLY A 110 3.46 -8.66 -13.43
N GLU A 111 2.72 -7.56 -13.60
CA GLU A 111 2.87 -6.59 -14.68
C GLU A 111 3.46 -5.27 -14.18
N LEU A 112 3.63 -5.09 -12.87
CA LEU A 112 4.27 -3.90 -12.34
C LEU A 112 5.77 -3.90 -12.64
N PRO A 113 6.34 -2.74 -13.04
CA PRO A 113 7.78 -2.56 -13.02
C PRO A 113 8.33 -2.79 -11.61
N ARG A 114 9.61 -3.17 -11.50
CA ARG A 114 10.28 -3.21 -10.20
C ARG A 114 10.21 -1.84 -9.52
N PRO A 115 10.17 -1.76 -8.17
CA PRO A 115 10.04 -0.48 -7.46
C PRO A 115 11.03 0.59 -7.92
N GLU A 116 12.27 0.21 -8.25
CA GLU A 116 13.32 1.16 -8.69
C GLU A 116 13.10 1.72 -10.09
N GLN A 117 12.21 1.11 -10.88
CA GLN A 117 11.96 1.41 -12.29
C GLN A 117 10.54 1.93 -12.52
N ASP A 118 9.75 2.12 -11.47
CA ASP A 118 8.38 2.58 -11.56
C ASP A 118 8.35 4.11 -11.61
N PHE A 119 8.33 4.63 -12.84
CA PHE A 119 8.39 6.07 -13.08
C PHE A 119 7.07 6.78 -12.75
N ASP A 120 5.95 6.06 -12.68
CA ASP A 120 4.68 6.64 -12.21
C ASP A 120 4.77 7.09 -10.74
N THR A 121 5.52 6.34 -9.93
CA THR A 121 5.84 6.68 -8.52
C THR A 121 6.85 7.84 -8.45
N LEU A 122 7.81 7.89 -9.38
CA LEU A 122 8.84 8.94 -9.42
C LEU A 122 8.33 10.28 -9.97
N SER A 123 7.24 10.28 -10.74
CA SER A 123 6.66 11.48 -11.37
C SER A 123 5.89 12.34 -10.38
N LEU A 124 5.28 11.74 -9.34
CA LEU A 124 4.76 12.48 -8.19
C LEU A 124 5.89 13.01 -7.28
N GLY A 125 7.01 12.28 -7.17
CA GLY A 125 8.18 12.72 -6.42
C GLY A 125 9.03 13.80 -7.10
N LYS A 126 8.80 14.10 -8.38
CA LYS A 126 9.58 15.06 -9.19
C LYS A 126 8.85 16.35 -9.59
N VAL A 127 7.63 16.62 -9.11
CA VAL A 127 7.14 18.01 -9.03
C VAL A 127 7.79 18.69 -7.82
N MET A 128 9.13 18.69 -7.82
CA MET A 128 10.02 19.41 -6.93
C MET A 128 10.93 20.23 -7.84
N GLN A 129 10.35 21.17 -8.58
CA GLN A 129 11.09 22.23 -9.27
C GLN A 129 10.50 23.58 -8.89
N GLY A 130 11.21 24.25 -7.98
CA GLY A 130 11.35 25.70 -7.79
C GLY A 130 10.15 26.60 -8.07
N GLY A 131 9.39 26.92 -7.01
CA GLY A 131 8.65 28.19 -6.95
C GLY A 131 9.61 29.37 -6.72
N PRO A 132 9.36 30.56 -7.31
CA PRO A 132 10.31 31.67 -7.36
C PRO A 132 10.65 32.33 -6.01
N ASN A 133 10.05 31.91 -4.88
CA ASN A 133 10.11 32.64 -3.61
C ASN A 133 10.54 31.83 -2.37
N GLY A 134 11.14 30.64 -2.53
CA GLY A 134 11.80 29.95 -1.41
C GLY A 134 10.91 29.52 -0.22
N ALA A 135 9.59 29.52 -0.39
CA ALA A 135 8.67 28.92 0.57
C ALA A 135 8.54 27.41 0.27
N MET A 136 8.82 26.55 1.25
CA MET A 136 8.50 25.13 1.15
C MET A 136 6.98 24.97 1.24
N ASP A 137 6.35 24.75 0.09
CA ASP A 137 4.95 24.38 -0.02
C ASP A 137 4.83 22.85 0.11
N PHE A 138 4.01 22.40 1.07
CA PHE A 138 3.70 20.99 1.30
C PHE A 138 2.51 20.50 0.46
N GLY A 139 2.06 21.30 -0.52
CA GLY A 139 1.00 20.95 -1.48
C GLY A 139 1.42 19.88 -2.48
N GLY A 140 1.59 18.64 -2.02
CA GLY A 140 1.60 17.45 -2.87
C GLY A 140 0.26 17.31 -3.61
N MET A 141 0.29 16.61 -4.74
CA MET A 141 -0.83 16.34 -5.66
C MET A 141 -2.19 16.37 -4.97
N VAL A 142 -2.96 17.42 -5.25
CA VAL A 142 -4.20 17.72 -4.55
C VAL A 142 -5.21 16.61 -4.86
N HIS A 143 -5.69 15.94 -3.81
CA HIS A 143 -6.87 15.06 -3.67
C HIS A 143 -7.87 15.00 -4.86
N ARG A 144 -8.15 16.14 -5.51
CA ARG A 144 -9.05 16.26 -6.66
C ARG A 144 -8.64 15.45 -7.91
N GLU A 145 -7.35 15.22 -8.14
CA GLU A 145 -6.90 14.46 -9.32
C GLU A 145 -7.00 12.95 -9.11
N TYR A 146 -6.79 12.46 -7.89
CA TYR A 146 -6.94 11.04 -7.55
C TYR A 146 -8.42 10.63 -7.58
N ASP A 147 -9.32 11.46 -7.04
CA ASP A 147 -10.77 11.24 -7.08
C ASP A 147 -11.35 11.21 -8.51
N ALA A 148 -10.73 11.92 -9.45
CA ALA A 148 -11.14 11.91 -10.86
C ALA A 148 -10.72 10.64 -11.60
N ILE A 149 -9.64 9.98 -11.19
CA ILE A 149 -9.12 8.74 -11.79
C ILE A 149 -9.88 7.51 -11.26
N CYS A 150 -10.46 7.61 -10.06
CA CYS A 150 -11.13 6.51 -9.36
C CYS A 150 -12.64 6.42 -9.59
N ARG A 151 -13.24 7.27 -10.43
CA ARG A 151 -14.67 7.26 -10.78
C ARG A 151 -14.91 6.79 -12.20
#